data_AF-A0A381X8A6-F1
#
_entry.id   AF-A0A381X8A6-F1
#
_cell.length_a   1.000
_cell.length_b   1.000
_cell.length_c   1.000
_cell.angle_alpha   90.00
_cell.angle_beta   90.00
_cell.angle_gamma   90.00
#
_symmetry.space_group_name_H-M   'P 1'
#
loop_
_entity.id
_entity.type
_entity.pdbx_description
1 polymer ?
#
loop_
_entity_poly.entity_id
_entity_poly.type
_entity_poly.pdbx_seq_one_letter_code
_entity_poly.pdbx_strand_id
1 'polypeptide(L)'
;MRLQPGPIDSRVSVVGGILFSVLLIPAHVLAQDRLMDPEELLEETRELQREFEEFRGSRIPVELEREANFCDERIGRICIWFGGDEEESFPSEFREVSQARIDLIRSLFEALDQVPNSWVIGQLVHYLVEARELGEAERIAIECGIDETWWCSALLGYLLHVRREYIESEAAFREALSSMSDAEWEEWTTPRYILTSDAV
;
A
#
# COMPACT_ATOMS: atom_id res chain seq x y z
N MET A 1 -29.32 -44.56 -49.91
CA MET A 1 -30.64 -45.19 -50.16
C MET A 1 -31.58 -44.64 -49.09
N ARG A 2 -32.33 -43.57 -49.42
CA ARG A 2 -33.80 -43.59 -49.62
C ARG A 2 -34.54 -43.83 -48.28
N LEU A 3 -35.42 -42.99 -47.72
CA LEU A 3 -36.33 -41.96 -48.25
C LEU A 3 -36.85 -41.08 -47.09
N GLN A 4 -37.09 -39.79 -47.34
CA GLN A 4 -38.14 -38.95 -46.71
C GLN A 4 -39.52 -39.37 -47.29
N PRO A 5 -40.66 -39.23 -46.58
CA PRO A 5 -41.42 -37.96 -46.49
C PRO A 5 -42.11 -37.79 -45.12
N GLY A 6 -42.77 -36.72 -44.71
CA GLY A 6 -43.24 -35.45 -45.27
C GLY A 6 -44.26 -34.87 -44.25
N PRO A 7 -44.50 -33.56 -44.20
CA PRO A 7 -45.34 -32.91 -43.19
C PRO A 7 -46.79 -32.78 -43.66
N ILE A 8 -47.80 -32.89 -42.78
CA ILE A 8 -49.14 -32.34 -43.00
C ILE A 8 -49.74 -31.84 -41.67
N ASP A 9 -49.73 -30.52 -41.55
CA ASP A 9 -50.75 -29.61 -41.05
C ASP A 9 -52.03 -30.20 -40.42
N SER A 10 -52.41 -29.69 -39.24
CA SER A 10 -53.79 -29.21 -39.02
C SER A 10 -54.00 -28.58 -37.63
N ARG A 11 -54.33 -27.28 -37.68
CA ARG A 11 -55.45 -26.64 -36.96
C ARG A 11 -55.23 -26.24 -35.49
N VAL A 12 -54.84 -24.98 -35.37
CA VAL A 12 -55.52 -23.90 -34.61
C VAL A 12 -56.55 -24.36 -33.57
N SER A 13 -56.29 -24.02 -32.31
CA SER A 13 -57.32 -23.49 -31.42
C SER A 13 -56.72 -22.37 -30.57
N VAL A 14 -57.34 -21.19 -30.74
CA VAL A 14 -57.20 -19.99 -29.93
C VAL A 14 -57.72 -20.27 -28.53
N VAL A 15 -57.16 -19.58 -27.53
CA VAL A 15 -57.86 -18.85 -26.44
C VAL A 15 -56.95 -18.83 -25.21
N GLY A 16 -56.72 -17.62 -24.67
CA GLY A 16 -56.33 -17.45 -23.27
C GLY A 16 -55.08 -16.62 -23.07
N GLY A 17 -55.17 -15.32 -23.37
CA GLY A 17 -54.15 -14.36 -22.94
C GLY A 17 -54.11 -14.28 -21.41
N ILE A 18 -52.96 -14.64 -20.84
CA ILE A 18 -52.57 -14.26 -19.49
C ILE A 18 -51.43 -13.26 -19.67
N LEU A 19 -51.73 -11.99 -19.40
CA LEU A 19 -50.76 -10.91 -19.30
C LEU A 19 -49.82 -11.20 -18.13
N PHE A 20 -48.70 -11.85 -18.42
CA PHE A 20 -47.55 -11.88 -17.52
C PHE A 20 -46.97 -10.46 -17.49
N SER A 21 -47.43 -9.65 -16.54
CA SER A 21 -46.79 -8.38 -16.20
C SER A 21 -45.44 -8.71 -15.58
N VAL A 22 -44.42 -8.79 -16.42
CA VAL A 22 -43.03 -8.80 -15.99
C VAL A 22 -42.77 -7.43 -15.38
N LEU A 23 -42.79 -7.35 -14.04
CA LEU A 23 -42.12 -6.27 -13.32
C LEU A 23 -40.63 -6.42 -13.61
N LEU A 24 -40.20 -5.84 -14.73
CA LEU A 24 -38.81 -5.49 -14.99
C LEU A 24 -38.43 -4.48 -13.91
N ILE A 25 -37.94 -4.98 -12.77
CA ILE A 25 -37.12 -4.16 -11.88
C ILE A 25 -35.92 -3.76 -12.74
N PRO A 26 -35.74 -2.48 -13.10
CA PRO A 26 -34.56 -2.09 -13.85
C PRO A 26 -33.34 -2.48 -13.02
N ALA A 27 -32.44 -3.27 -13.60
CA ALA A 27 -31.18 -3.67 -12.98
C ALA A 27 -30.26 -2.48 -12.63
N HIS A 28 -30.68 -1.25 -12.94
CA HIS A 28 -30.01 -0.01 -12.59
C HIS A 28 -30.10 0.35 -11.10
N VAL A 29 -30.83 -0.41 -10.27
CA VAL A 29 -31.05 -0.08 -8.84
C VAL A 29 -29.99 -0.68 -7.89
N LEU A 30 -29.01 -1.48 -8.35
CA LEU A 30 -28.02 -2.10 -7.45
C LEU A 30 -26.54 -1.73 -7.72
N ALA A 31 -26.27 -0.76 -8.59
CA ALA A 31 -24.94 -0.16 -8.70
C ALA A 31 -25.06 1.31 -8.30
N GLN A 32 -25.32 1.56 -7.02
CA GLN A 32 -24.88 2.82 -6.43
C GLN A 32 -23.37 2.71 -6.32
N ASP A 33 -22.68 3.28 -7.30
CA ASP A 33 -21.29 3.69 -7.18
C ASP A 33 -21.26 4.76 -6.08
N ARG A 34 -21.29 4.30 -4.83
CA ARG A 34 -21.24 5.18 -3.68
C ARG A 34 -19.77 5.52 -3.55
N LEU A 35 -19.36 6.62 -4.17
CA LEU A 35 -18.11 7.29 -3.83
C LEU A 35 -18.12 7.41 -2.30
N MET A 36 -17.26 6.63 -1.64
CA MET A 36 -17.14 6.70 -0.19
C MET A 36 -16.69 8.10 0.18
N ASP A 37 -17.10 8.56 1.36
CA ASP A 37 -16.58 9.82 1.88
C ASP A 37 -15.04 9.71 1.97
N PRO A 38 -14.25 10.65 1.39
CA PRO A 38 -12.80 10.57 1.42
C PRO A 38 -12.21 10.37 2.81
N GLU A 39 -12.83 10.94 3.84
CA GLU A 39 -12.39 10.76 5.23
C GLU A 39 -12.66 9.34 5.73
N GLU A 40 -13.84 8.77 5.44
CA GLU A 40 -14.20 7.38 5.77
C GLU A 40 -13.24 6.39 5.08
N LEU A 41 -12.94 6.61 3.79
CA LEU A 41 -11.99 5.78 3.04
C LEU A 41 -10.58 5.85 3.63
N LEU A 42 -10.11 7.03 4.01
CA LEU A 42 -8.78 7.19 4.62
C LEU A 42 -8.70 6.49 5.99
N GLU A 43 -9.76 6.58 6.80
CA GLU A 43 -9.81 5.89 8.09
C GLU A 43 -9.80 4.37 7.93
N GLU A 44 -10.61 3.83 7.01
CA GLU A 44 -10.59 2.40 6.70
C GLU A 44 -9.21 1.95 6.18
N THR A 45 -8.56 2.77 5.34
CA THR A 45 -7.22 2.46 4.82
C THR A 45 -6.15 2.46 5.92
N ARG A 46 -6.25 3.38 6.89
CA ARG A 46 -5.38 3.41 8.09
C ARG A 46 -5.59 2.18 8.95
N GLU A 47 -6.83 1.75 9.11
CA GLU A 47 -7.16 0.55 9.85
C GLU A 47 -6.54 -0.69 9.20
N LEU A 48 -6.64 -0.84 7.86
CA LEU A 48 -6.00 -1.93 7.13
C LEU A 48 -4.47 -1.94 7.30
N GLN A 49 -3.85 -0.75 7.28
CA GLN A 49 -2.41 -0.62 7.54
C GLN A 49 -2.05 -1.04 8.97
N ARG A 50 -2.82 -0.61 9.97
CA ARG A 50 -2.64 -0.99 11.37
C ARG A 50 -2.79 -2.50 11.57
N GLU A 51 -3.81 -3.11 11.00
CA GLU A 51 -4.05 -4.56 11.07
C GLU A 51 -2.90 -5.36 10.43
N PHE A 52 -2.41 -4.91 9.27
CA PHE A 52 -1.23 -5.50 8.64
C PHE A 52 0.00 -5.42 9.56
N GLU A 53 0.24 -4.28 10.19
CA GLU A 53 1.38 -4.09 11.08
C GLU A 53 1.30 -4.93 12.36
N GLU A 54 0.11 -5.05 12.95
CA GLU A 54 -0.13 -5.96 14.07
C GLU A 54 0.07 -7.42 13.66
N PHE A 55 -0.40 -7.80 12.48
CA PHE A 55 -0.20 -9.13 11.93
C PHE A 55 1.29 -9.43 11.71
N ARG A 56 2.02 -8.51 11.04
CA ARG A 56 3.47 -8.57 10.82
C ARG A 56 4.20 -8.71 12.16
N GLY A 57 3.89 -7.84 13.11
CA GLY A 57 4.45 -7.85 14.47
C GLY A 57 4.26 -9.19 15.19
N SER A 58 3.07 -9.78 15.09
CA SER A 58 2.76 -11.08 15.70
C SER A 58 3.52 -12.27 15.09
N ARG A 59 4.15 -12.07 13.93
CA ARG A 59 4.87 -13.08 13.16
C ARG A 59 6.36 -12.74 12.97
N ILE A 60 6.89 -11.74 13.67
CA ILE A 60 8.33 -11.47 13.66
C ILE A 60 9.04 -12.73 14.17
N PRO A 61 9.95 -13.33 13.39
CA PRO A 61 10.74 -14.46 13.84
C PRO A 61 11.51 -14.07 15.10
N VAL A 62 11.21 -14.74 16.22
CA VAL A 62 11.94 -14.52 17.48
C VAL A 62 13.24 -15.31 17.41
N GLU A 63 14.37 -14.61 17.37
CA GLU A 63 15.66 -15.22 17.63
C GLU A 63 15.81 -15.41 19.16
N LEU A 64 15.93 -16.67 19.59
CA LEU A 64 16.17 -17.02 20.99
C LEU A 64 17.63 -16.71 21.32
N GLU A 65 17.86 -15.55 21.95
CA GLU A 65 19.12 -15.14 22.60
C GLU A 65 20.40 -15.24 21.76
N ARG A 66 20.89 -14.10 21.25
CA ARG A 66 22.33 -13.94 21.03
C ARG A 66 23.01 -13.84 22.40
N GLU A 67 24.12 -14.55 22.58
CA GLU A 67 24.88 -14.55 23.84
C GLU A 67 25.06 -13.11 24.37
N ALA A 68 24.66 -12.88 25.61
CA ALA A 68 24.46 -11.57 26.24
C ALA A 68 25.72 -10.66 26.39
N ASN A 69 26.83 -10.95 25.70
CA ASN A 69 28.11 -10.28 25.89
C ASN A 69 28.75 -9.70 24.61
N PHE A 70 28.15 -9.86 23.43
CA PHE A 70 28.71 -9.28 22.21
C PHE A 70 28.16 -7.85 21.99
N CYS A 71 29.03 -6.91 21.63
CA CYS A 71 28.65 -5.53 21.35
C CYS A 71 29.66 -4.96 20.39
N ASP A 72 29.24 -4.55 19.19
CA ASP A 72 30.17 -4.05 18.18
C ASP A 72 30.65 -2.63 18.50
N GLU A 73 29.74 -1.75 18.91
CA GLU A 73 30.06 -0.38 19.30
C GLU A 73 29.16 0.11 20.44
N ARG A 74 29.70 0.89 21.38
CA ARG A 74 28.94 1.35 22.54
C ARG A 74 28.86 2.88 22.59
N ILE A 75 27.67 3.40 22.29
CA ILE A 75 27.36 4.83 22.39
C ILE A 75 26.62 5.09 23.71
N GLY A 76 27.38 5.48 24.73
CA GLY A 76 26.85 5.71 26.08
C GLY A 76 26.28 4.43 26.70
N ARG A 77 24.95 4.35 26.82
CA ARG A 77 24.24 3.16 27.32
C ARG A 77 23.72 2.25 26.20
N ILE A 78 23.83 2.67 24.95
CA ILE A 78 23.31 1.95 23.79
C ILE A 78 24.42 1.04 23.26
N CYS A 79 24.11 -0.24 23.09
CA CYS A 79 24.97 -1.16 22.36
C CYS A 79 24.47 -1.24 20.91
N ILE A 80 25.35 -0.90 19.97
CA ILE A 80 25.14 -1.03 18.54
C ILE A 80 25.72 -2.37 18.11
N TRP A 81 24.93 -3.08 17.32
CA TRP A 81 25.34 -4.31 16.65
C TRP A 81 25.41 -3.99 15.17
N PHE A 82 26.57 -4.14 14.56
CA PHE A 82 26.70 -4.04 13.11
C PHE A 82 26.34 -5.41 12.55
N GLY A 83 25.30 -5.48 11.72
CA GLY A 83 25.02 -6.70 10.98
C GLY A 83 26.27 -7.11 10.19
N GLY A 84 26.82 -8.27 10.54
CA GLY A 84 27.95 -8.89 9.83
C GLY A 84 27.47 -9.90 8.81
N ASP A 85 28.35 -10.81 8.38
CA ASP A 85 28.00 -11.96 7.51
C ASP A 85 26.85 -12.83 8.08
N GLU A 86 26.52 -12.65 9.37
CA GLU A 86 25.40 -13.28 10.06
C GLU A 86 24.04 -12.64 9.72
N GLU A 87 23.95 -11.48 9.05
CA GLU A 87 22.67 -10.92 8.60
C GLU A 87 21.95 -11.85 7.61
N GLU A 88 22.69 -12.57 6.77
CA GLU A 88 22.13 -13.60 5.87
C GLU A 88 21.50 -14.77 6.64
N SER A 89 21.85 -14.94 7.93
CA SER A 89 21.29 -15.99 8.79
C SER A 89 19.94 -15.60 9.40
N PHE A 90 19.54 -14.32 9.31
CA PHE A 90 18.24 -13.91 9.82
C PHE A 90 17.11 -14.65 9.09
N PRO A 91 16.10 -15.15 9.82
CA PRO A 91 14.99 -15.82 9.18
C PRO A 91 14.29 -14.89 8.19
N SER A 92 14.03 -15.39 6.99
CA SER A 92 13.20 -14.69 6.03
C SER A 92 11.80 -14.45 6.60
N GLU A 93 11.15 -13.37 6.18
CA GLU A 93 9.74 -13.12 6.46
C GLU A 93 8.87 -14.33 6.10
N PHE A 94 7.86 -14.64 6.92
CA PHE A 94 6.92 -15.70 6.60
C PHE A 94 6.09 -15.33 5.38
N ARG A 95 5.88 -16.28 4.46
CA ARG A 95 5.12 -16.06 3.22
C ARG A 95 3.74 -15.43 3.42
N GLU A 96 3.07 -15.74 4.53
CA GLU A 96 1.78 -15.17 4.88
C GLU A 96 1.84 -13.66 5.16
N VAL A 97 2.94 -13.17 5.73
CA VAL A 97 3.18 -11.74 5.94
C VAL A 97 3.48 -11.06 4.60
N SER A 98 4.29 -11.69 3.75
CA SER A 98 4.53 -11.18 2.39
C SER A 98 3.24 -11.11 1.57
N GLN A 99 2.34 -12.09 1.72
CA GLN A 99 1.03 -12.05 1.07
C GLN A 99 0.13 -10.95 1.63
N ALA A 100 0.07 -10.79 2.96
CA ALA A 100 -0.69 -9.71 3.60
C ALA A 100 -0.21 -8.32 3.16
N ARG A 101 1.11 -8.15 2.95
CA ARG A 101 1.69 -6.94 2.38
C ARG A 101 1.18 -6.65 0.97
N ILE A 102 1.14 -7.67 0.10
CA ILE A 102 0.62 -7.52 -1.27
C ILE A 102 -0.85 -7.09 -1.24
N ASP A 103 -1.62 -7.64 -0.30
CA ASP A 103 -3.03 -7.28 -0.15
C ASP A 103 -3.19 -5.84 0.37
N LEU A 104 -2.37 -5.41 1.35
CA LEU A 104 -2.34 -4.01 1.80
C LEU A 104 -1.95 -3.06 0.65
N ILE A 105 -0.92 -3.38 -0.13
CA ILE A 105 -0.49 -2.56 -1.28
C ILE A 105 -1.64 -2.39 -2.27
N ARG A 106 -2.42 -3.45 -2.54
CA ARG A 106 -3.60 -3.36 -3.41
C ARG A 106 -4.64 -2.40 -2.86
N SER A 107 -4.98 -2.50 -1.57
CA SER A 107 -5.93 -1.59 -0.93
C SER A 107 -5.44 -0.14 -0.94
N LEU A 108 -4.14 0.09 -0.78
CA LEU A 108 -3.56 1.43 -0.87
C LEU A 108 -3.63 2.01 -2.29
N PHE A 109 -3.47 1.19 -3.34
CA PHE A 109 -3.70 1.63 -4.71
C PHE A 109 -5.17 2.02 -4.95
N GLU A 110 -6.11 1.20 -4.47
CA GLU A 110 -7.55 1.48 -4.55
C GLU A 110 -7.92 2.77 -3.81
N ALA A 111 -7.26 3.06 -2.69
CA ALA A 111 -7.41 4.32 -1.97
C ALA A 111 -6.81 5.51 -2.73
N LEU A 112 -5.60 5.36 -3.30
CA LEU A 112 -4.94 6.40 -4.07
C LEU A 112 -5.75 6.83 -5.30
N ASP A 113 -6.36 5.88 -6.00
CA ASP A 113 -7.19 6.15 -7.18
C ASP A 113 -8.42 7.01 -6.86
N GLN A 114 -8.88 6.99 -5.61
CA GLN A 114 -10.04 7.76 -5.15
C GLN A 114 -9.65 9.06 -4.44
N VAL A 115 -8.57 9.03 -3.65
CA VAL A 115 -8.14 10.15 -2.80
C VAL A 115 -6.62 10.29 -2.87
N PRO A 116 -6.10 11.18 -3.74
CA PRO A 116 -4.70 11.57 -3.73
C PRO A 116 -4.34 12.21 -2.38
N ASN A 117 -3.69 11.44 -1.51
CA ASN A 117 -3.35 11.84 -0.16
C ASN A 117 -1.89 11.54 0.15
N SER A 118 -1.19 12.49 0.77
CA SER A 118 0.23 12.39 1.10
C SER A 118 0.55 11.15 1.93
N TRP A 119 -0.26 10.82 2.94
CA TRP A 119 -0.05 9.64 3.77
C TRP A 119 -0.19 8.34 2.96
N VAL A 120 -1.22 8.21 2.12
CA VAL A 120 -1.42 7.02 1.26
C VAL A 120 -0.25 6.82 0.31
N ILE A 121 0.21 7.89 -0.34
CA ILE A 121 1.37 7.86 -1.24
C ILE A 121 2.63 7.44 -0.48
N GLY A 122 2.84 7.97 0.73
CA GLY A 122 3.96 7.59 1.59
C GLY A 122 3.93 6.11 1.97
N GLN A 123 2.76 5.58 2.36
CA GLN A 123 2.59 4.16 2.65
C GLN A 123 2.86 3.30 1.42
N LEU A 124 2.35 3.68 0.24
CA LEU A 124 2.59 2.97 -1.01
C LEU A 124 4.09 2.87 -1.32
N VAL A 125 4.80 4.00 -1.33
CA VAL A 125 6.24 4.01 -1.60
C VAL A 125 6.96 3.15 -0.57
N HIS A 126 6.66 3.29 0.73
CA HIS A 126 7.28 2.50 1.78
C HIS A 126 7.10 0.99 1.56
N TYR A 127 5.87 0.52 1.38
CA TYR A 127 5.59 -0.92 1.24
C TYR A 127 6.01 -1.51 -0.10
N LEU A 128 6.00 -0.72 -1.19
CA LEU A 128 6.59 -1.14 -2.47
C LEU A 128 8.11 -1.31 -2.34
N VAL A 129 8.79 -0.41 -1.61
CA VAL A 129 10.23 -0.57 -1.31
C VAL A 129 10.49 -1.82 -0.47
N GLU A 130 9.71 -2.06 0.59
CA GLU A 130 9.83 -3.28 1.39
C GLU A 130 9.60 -4.55 0.54
N ALA A 131 8.64 -4.50 -0.39
CA ALA A 131 8.36 -5.58 -1.34
C ALA A 131 9.40 -5.73 -2.47
N ARG A 132 10.41 -4.84 -2.54
CA ARG A 132 11.40 -4.76 -3.63
C ARG A 132 10.83 -4.41 -5.01
N GLU A 133 9.62 -3.85 -5.06
CA GLU A 133 8.97 -3.35 -6.28
C GLU A 133 9.43 -1.90 -6.56
N LEU A 134 10.75 -1.72 -6.71
CA LEU A 134 11.39 -0.39 -6.72
C LEU A 134 10.97 0.48 -7.92
N GLY A 135 10.68 -0.13 -9.07
CA GLY A 135 10.25 0.61 -10.26
C GLY A 135 8.86 1.24 -10.08
N GLU A 136 7.96 0.51 -9.41
CA GLU A 136 6.62 1.02 -9.12
C GLU A 136 6.66 2.08 -8.00
N ALA A 137 7.51 1.89 -6.99
CA ALA A 137 7.78 2.91 -5.98
C ALA A 137 8.30 4.21 -6.61
N GLU A 138 9.20 4.10 -7.61
CA GLU A 138 9.74 5.25 -8.34
C GLU A 138 8.64 5.98 -9.10
N ARG A 139 7.81 5.23 -9.83
CA ARG A 139 6.67 5.78 -10.57
C ARG A 139 5.76 6.58 -9.64
N ILE A 140 5.37 6.01 -8.49
CA ILE A 140 4.51 6.69 -7.51
C ILE A 140 5.17 7.95 -6.94
N ALA A 141 6.48 7.91 -6.62
CA ALA A 141 7.17 9.08 -6.09
C ALA A 141 7.28 10.22 -7.13
N ILE A 142 7.45 9.89 -8.42
CA ILE A 142 7.54 10.88 -9.52
C ILE A 142 6.15 11.41 -9.91
N GLU A 143 5.15 10.54 -10.00
CA GLU A 143 3.78 10.86 -10.43
C GLU A 143 2.86 11.27 -9.26
N CYS A 144 3.44 11.45 -8.07
CA CYS A 144 2.85 11.74 -6.77
C CYS A 144 1.58 12.62 -6.78
N GLY A 145 1.52 13.65 -7.62
CA GLY A 145 0.25 14.29 -8.01
C GLY A 145 -0.44 15.14 -6.94
N ILE A 146 0.25 15.43 -5.84
CA ILE A 146 -0.20 16.32 -4.75
C ILE A 146 0.56 17.65 -4.78
N ASP A 147 0.06 18.65 -4.06
CA ASP A 147 0.66 20.00 -4.01
C ASP A 147 1.91 20.06 -3.11
N GLU A 148 2.06 19.13 -2.17
CA GLU A 148 3.21 18.99 -1.28
C GLU A 148 4.45 18.45 -2.02
N THR A 149 4.99 19.27 -2.93
CA THR A 149 6.18 18.96 -3.73
C THR A 149 7.34 18.41 -2.90
N TRP A 150 7.56 18.96 -1.70
CA TRP A 150 8.59 18.51 -0.77
C TRP A 150 8.43 17.04 -0.38
N TRP A 151 7.19 16.57 -0.20
CA TRP A 151 6.90 15.20 0.20
C TRP A 151 7.25 14.23 -0.92
N CYS A 152 6.86 14.56 -2.15
CA CYS A 152 7.18 13.75 -3.33
C CYS A 152 8.71 13.66 -3.53
N SER A 153 9.44 14.77 -3.38
CA SER A 153 10.91 14.79 -3.44
C SER A 153 11.55 13.98 -2.31
N ALA A 154 11.00 14.01 -1.09
CA ALA A 154 11.50 13.23 0.03
C ALA A 154 11.32 11.72 -0.20
N LEU A 155 10.17 11.30 -0.73
CA LEU A 155 9.91 9.90 -1.08
C LEU A 155 10.84 9.40 -2.20
N LEU A 156 11.11 10.23 -3.21
CA LEU A 156 12.09 9.92 -4.24
C LEU A 156 13.50 9.81 -3.66
N GLY A 157 13.90 10.73 -2.78
CA GLY A 157 15.17 10.69 -2.06
C GLY A 157 15.36 9.41 -1.26
N TYR A 158 14.32 8.97 -0.53
CA TYR A 158 14.29 7.70 0.20
C TYR A 158 14.50 6.50 -0.71
N LEU A 159 13.76 6.41 -1.82
CA LEU A 159 13.89 5.32 -2.78
C LEU A 159 15.30 5.25 -3.40
N LEU A 160 15.83 6.40 -3.84
CA LEU A 160 17.17 6.51 -4.42
C LEU A 160 18.25 6.11 -3.40
N HIS A 161 18.06 6.46 -2.13
CA HIS A 161 18.95 6.02 -1.05
C HIS A 161 18.98 4.49 -0.93
N VAL A 162 17.80 3.86 -0.94
CA VAL A 162 17.68 2.40 -0.89
C VAL A 162 18.34 1.72 -2.10
N ARG A 163 18.30 2.35 -3.28
CA ARG A 163 19.02 1.92 -4.49
C ARG A 163 20.52 2.22 -4.48
N ARG A 164 21.02 2.89 -3.43
CA ARG A 164 22.42 3.33 -3.28
C ARG A 164 22.85 4.38 -4.32
N GLU A 165 21.89 5.11 -4.89
CA GLU A 165 22.09 6.24 -5.79
C GLU A 165 22.25 7.51 -4.95
N TYR A 166 23.36 7.58 -4.21
CA TYR A 166 23.51 8.53 -3.10
C TYR A 166 23.57 10.00 -3.54
N ILE A 167 24.11 10.30 -4.72
CA ILE A 167 24.21 11.67 -5.22
C ILE A 167 22.83 12.18 -5.65
N GLU A 168 22.08 11.36 -6.36
CA GLU A 168 20.73 11.63 -6.79
C GLU A 168 19.78 11.71 -5.59
N SER A 169 19.95 10.81 -4.62
CA SER A 169 19.23 10.84 -3.34
C SER A 169 19.48 12.14 -2.57
N GLU A 170 20.73 12.57 -2.43
CA GLU A 170 21.08 13.83 -1.78
C GLU A 170 20.45 15.04 -2.49
N ALA A 171 20.47 15.05 -3.83
CA ALA A 171 19.83 16.10 -4.62
C ALA A 171 18.30 16.14 -4.37
N ALA A 172 17.63 14.99 -4.35
CA ALA A 172 16.19 14.90 -4.09
C ALA A 172 15.83 15.36 -2.66
N PHE A 173 16.61 14.96 -1.64
CA PHE A 173 16.40 15.44 -0.28
C PHE A 173 16.66 16.94 -0.13
N ARG A 174 17.63 17.50 -0.84
CA ARG A 174 17.88 18.94 -0.86
C ARG A 174 16.70 19.70 -1.46
N GLU A 175 16.12 19.20 -2.55
CA GLU A 175 14.90 19.77 -3.14
C GLU A 175 13.75 19.72 -2.14
N ALA A 176 13.54 18.57 -1.48
CA ALA A 176 12.53 18.42 -0.44
C ALA A 176 12.66 19.47 0.67
N LEU A 177 13.84 19.57 1.27
CA LEU A 177 14.09 20.55 2.33
C LEU A 177 13.91 22.00 1.87
N SER A 178 14.21 22.31 0.60
CA SER A 178 14.08 23.67 0.06
C SER A 178 12.66 24.09 -0.27
N SER A 179 11.75 23.12 -0.44
CA SER A 179 10.34 23.33 -0.81
C SER A 179 9.39 23.19 0.39
N MET A 180 9.89 22.80 1.56
CA MET A 180 9.12 22.79 2.81
C MET A 180 8.71 24.20 3.25
N SER A 181 7.57 24.29 3.94
CA SER A 181 7.27 25.46 4.76
C SER A 181 8.16 25.49 6.00
N ASP A 182 8.30 26.65 6.65
CA ASP A 182 9.10 26.76 7.88
C ASP A 182 8.62 25.78 8.97
N ALA A 183 7.30 25.56 9.08
CA ALA A 183 6.71 24.64 10.04
C ALA A 183 7.08 23.18 9.74
N GLU A 184 6.95 22.74 8.48
CA GLU A 184 7.36 21.40 8.05
C GLU A 184 8.87 21.20 8.24
N TRP A 185 9.68 22.18 7.86
CA TRP A 185 11.12 22.10 8.01
C TRP A 185 11.52 21.91 9.48
N GLU A 186 10.94 22.70 10.39
CA GLU A 186 11.19 22.58 11.83
C GLU A 186 10.74 21.21 12.36
N GLU A 187 9.56 20.75 11.97
CA GLU A 187 8.99 19.46 12.33
C GLU A 187 9.90 18.28 11.94
N TRP A 188 10.36 18.25 10.68
CA TRP A 188 11.11 17.12 10.12
C TRP A 188 12.61 17.16 10.41
N THR A 189 13.20 18.33 10.71
CA THR A 189 14.64 18.45 11.01
C THR A 189 14.95 18.47 12.50
N THR A 190 13.95 18.63 13.36
CA THR A 190 14.15 18.51 14.80
C THR A 190 14.38 17.05 15.17
N PRO A 191 15.42 16.71 15.95
CA PRO A 191 15.68 15.34 16.40
C PRO A 191 14.68 14.86 17.48
N ARG A 192 13.49 15.46 17.57
CA ARG A 192 12.50 15.24 18.65
C ARG A 192 12.09 13.78 18.74
N TYR A 193 11.90 13.10 17.62
CA TYR A 193 11.53 11.68 17.59
C TYR A 193 12.62 10.75 18.14
N ILE A 194 13.87 11.22 18.21
CA ILE A 194 15.01 10.46 18.73
C ILE A 194 15.30 10.86 20.19
N LEU A 195 15.13 12.14 20.52
CA LEU A 195 15.58 12.73 21.79
C LEU A 195 14.46 12.97 22.82
N THR A 196 13.20 12.83 22.41
CA THR A 196 12.03 13.02 23.27
C THR A 196 11.12 11.80 23.22
N SER A 197 10.22 11.68 24.19
CA SER A 197 9.18 10.65 24.20
C SER A 197 8.00 10.99 23.27
N ASP A 198 8.10 12.05 22.47
CA ASP A 198 6.98 12.60 21.69
C ASP A 198 6.74 11.80 20.39
N ALA A 199 7.51 10.75 20.15
CA ALA A 199 7.24 9.73 19.14
C ALA A 199 6.18 8.75 19.67
N VAL A 200 4.90 9.13 19.60
CA VAL A 200 3.76 8.23 19.83
C VAL A 200 2.84 8.27 18.63
#